data_AF-A0AAD5R7L2-F1
#
_entry.id   AF-A0AAD5R7L2-F1
#
_cell.length_a   1.000
_cell.length_b   1.000
_cell.length_c   1.000
_cell.angle_alpha   90.00
_cell.angle_beta   90.00
_cell.angle_gamma   90.00
#
_symmetry.space_group_name_H-M   'P 1'
#
loop_
_entity.id
_entity.type
_entity.pdbx_description
1 polymer ?
#
loop_
_entity_poly.entity_id
_entity_poly.type
_entity_poly.pdbx_seq_one_letter_code
_entity_poly.pdbx_strand_id
1 'polypeptide(L)'
;METDISTAQDGCEISTDAVCMLNAIPTRGVLHIGEQQPIVFFMFHDERTQGLGRRAKAHSHIAIDYVFAEPSASYFDKTVFGLVENKRHVLQAVFDY
;
A
#
# COMPACT_ATOMS: atom_id res chain seq x y z
N MET A 1 16.99 -12.20 29.57
CA MET A 1 17.50 -11.13 28.69
C MET A 1 16.43 -10.93 27.63
N GLU A 2 15.60 -9.91 27.81
CA GLU A 2 14.61 -9.50 26.82
C GLU A 2 15.33 -8.60 25.81
N THR A 3 15.32 -9.01 24.54
CA THR A 3 15.82 -8.18 23.45
C THR A 3 14.81 -7.07 23.19
N ASP A 4 15.26 -5.84 23.42
CA ASP A 4 14.57 -4.59 23.19
C ASP A 4 14.12 -4.49 21.72
N ILE A 5 12.81 -4.51 21.46
CA ILE A 5 12.21 -4.42 20.11
C ILE A 5 11.99 -2.94 19.74
N SER A 6 12.58 -1.99 20.48
CA SER A 6 12.18 -0.57 20.46
C SER A 6 12.69 0.27 19.28
N THR A 7 13.27 -0.31 18.22
CA THR A 7 13.96 0.48 17.17
C THR A 7 13.60 0.15 15.73
N ALA A 8 12.65 -0.77 15.47
CA ALA A 8 12.28 -1.14 14.10
C ALA A 8 11.37 -0.07 13.44
N GLN A 9 11.86 0.58 12.37
CA GLN A 9 11.07 1.51 11.54
C GLN A 9 10.54 0.78 10.31
N ASP A 10 9.42 1.21 9.72
CA ASP A 10 8.81 0.51 8.57
C ASP A 10 8.87 1.39 7.30
N GLY A 11 9.55 0.91 6.26
CA GLY A 11 9.46 1.46 4.90
C GLY A 11 8.33 0.77 4.14
N CYS A 12 7.51 1.51 3.38
CA CYS A 12 6.29 0.98 2.77
C CYS A 12 6.09 1.43 1.29
N GLU A 13 5.65 0.50 0.44
CA GLU A 13 5.17 0.70 -0.93
C GLU A 13 3.72 0.20 -1.07
N ILE A 14 2.89 0.94 -1.79
CA ILE A 14 1.47 0.60 -2.01
C ILE A 14 1.27 0.27 -3.49
N SER A 15 0.67 -0.88 -3.76
CA SER A 15 0.30 -1.33 -5.10
C SER A 15 -1.20 -1.64 -5.19
N THR A 16 -1.78 -1.48 -6.38
CA THR A 16 -3.21 -1.73 -6.64
C THR A 16 -3.38 -2.65 -7.85
N ASP A 17 -4.31 -3.62 -7.76
CA ASP A 17 -4.61 -4.53 -8.88
C ASP A 17 -5.75 -3.99 -9.76
N ALA A 18 -5.48 -3.98 -11.08
CA ALA A 18 -6.11 -3.17 -12.11
C ALA A 18 -7.48 -3.65 -12.63
N VAL A 19 -8.42 -4.03 -11.75
CA VAL A 19 -9.82 -4.25 -12.14
C VAL A 19 -10.68 -2.99 -11.92
N CYS A 20 -10.29 -2.13 -10.97
CA CYS A 20 -10.77 -0.75 -10.88
C CYS A 20 -9.57 0.19 -10.82
N MET A 21 -9.71 1.39 -11.37
CA MET A 21 -8.67 2.41 -11.39
C MET A 21 -8.44 3.03 -10.01
N LEU A 22 -7.94 2.25 -9.07
CA LEU A 22 -7.56 2.71 -7.74
C LEU A 22 -6.14 3.25 -7.78
N ASN A 23 -5.98 4.46 -7.27
CA ASN A 23 -4.68 5.07 -7.03
C ASN A 23 -4.61 5.56 -5.59
N ALA A 24 -3.40 5.67 -5.05
CA ALA A 24 -3.15 6.02 -3.66
C ALA A 24 -2.17 7.21 -3.57
N ILE A 25 -2.37 8.11 -2.61
CA ILE A 25 -1.40 9.16 -2.28
C ILE A 25 -1.22 9.24 -0.77
N PRO A 26 0.02 9.16 -0.24
CA PRO A 26 1.25 8.81 -0.98
C PRO A 26 1.26 7.32 -1.40
N THR A 27 1.93 6.98 -2.50
CA THR A 27 2.11 5.57 -2.92
C THR A 27 3.28 4.86 -2.23
N ARG A 28 4.14 5.62 -1.55
CA ARG A 28 5.34 5.13 -0.87
C ARG A 28 5.81 6.11 0.19
N GLY A 29 6.50 5.63 1.20
CA GLY A 29 7.04 6.46 2.27
C GLY A 29 7.82 5.67 3.31
N VAL A 30 8.25 6.40 4.35
CA VAL A 30 8.82 5.84 5.58
C VAL A 30 7.88 6.23 6.72
N LEU A 31 7.59 5.29 7.61
CA LEU A 31 6.79 5.51 8.80
C LEU A 31 7.60 5.16 10.04
N HIS A 32 7.75 6.12 10.96
CA HIS A 32 8.43 5.86 12.22
C HIS A 32 7.47 5.22 13.24
N ILE A 33 8.02 4.53 14.25
CA ILE A 33 7.21 3.88 15.31
C ILE A 33 6.30 4.92 15.97
N GLY A 34 5.01 4.62 16.01
CA GLY A 34 3.99 5.48 16.64
C GLY A 34 3.47 6.59 15.72
N GLU A 35 4.04 6.78 14.54
CA GLU A 35 3.50 7.68 13.53
C GLU A 35 2.31 7.04 12.81
N GLN A 36 1.43 7.90 12.29
CA GLN A 36 0.31 7.50 11.44
C GLN A 36 0.37 8.29 10.14
N GLN A 37 0.36 7.59 9.02
CA GLN A 37 0.31 8.20 7.70
C GLN A 37 -1.09 8.03 7.11
N PRO A 38 -1.87 9.11 6.91
CA PRO A 38 -3.09 9.02 6.12
C PRO A 38 -2.74 8.70 4.67
N ILE A 39 -3.42 7.70 4.10
CA ILE A 39 -3.35 7.34 2.68
C ILE A 39 -4.71 7.63 2.07
N VAL A 40 -4.73 8.43 1.01
CA VAL A 40 -5.95 8.76 0.29
C VAL A 40 -6.05 7.87 -0.94
N PHE A 41 -7.16 7.14 -1.08
CA PHE A 41 -7.47 6.33 -2.26
C PHE A 41 -8.46 7.07 -3.16
N PHE A 42 -8.16 7.10 -4.45
CA PHE A 42 -9.02 7.70 -5.48
C PHE A 42 -9.38 6.64 -6.50
N MET A 43 -10.64 6.64 -6.90
CA MET A 43 -11.14 5.81 -7.99
C MET A 43 -11.32 6.71 -9.21
N PHE A 44 -10.64 6.38 -10.31
CA PHE A 44 -10.95 7.00 -11.59
C PHE A 44 -12.14 6.29 -12.23
N HIS A 45 -12.90 7.03 -13.02
CA HIS A 45 -13.92 6.48 -13.89
C HIS A 45 -13.39 6.55 -15.32
N ASP A 46 -13.11 5.40 -15.93
CA ASP A 46 -12.75 5.26 -17.34
C ASP A 46 -14.03 4.86 -18.07
N GLU A 47 -14.30 5.53 -19.17
CA GLU A 47 -15.45 5.22 -20.02
C GLU A 47 -15.34 3.80 -20.61
N ARG A 48 -14.13 3.23 -20.67
CA ARG A 48 -13.89 1.83 -21.08
C ARG A 48 -14.40 0.80 -20.07
N THR A 49 -14.51 1.14 -18.78
CA THR A 49 -15.09 0.23 -17.79
C THR A 49 -16.62 0.21 -17.82
N GLN A 50 -17.27 1.08 -18.60
CA GLN A 50 -18.73 1.05 -18.81
C GLN A 50 -19.21 -0.22 -19.54
N GLY A 51 -18.31 -0.98 -20.19
CA GLY A 51 -18.62 -2.25 -20.83
C GLY A 51 -18.72 -3.45 -19.88
N LEU A 52 -18.23 -3.33 -18.64
CA LEU A 52 -18.44 -4.31 -17.58
C LEU A 52 -19.86 -4.11 -17.05
N GLY A 53 -20.80 -4.87 -17.62
CA GLY A 53 -22.24 -4.69 -17.40
C GLY A 53 -22.65 -4.52 -15.93
N ARG A 54 -23.80 -3.86 -15.73
CA ARG A 54 -24.51 -3.46 -14.49
C ARG A 54 -24.72 -4.54 -13.39
N ARG A 55 -24.01 -5.65 -13.39
CA ARG A 55 -24.14 -6.77 -12.44
C ARG A 55 -22.82 -7.40 -11.97
N ALA A 56 -21.67 -6.96 -12.47
CA ALA A 56 -20.40 -7.46 -11.97
C ALA A 56 -19.96 -6.61 -10.76
N LYS A 57 -19.97 -7.20 -9.55
CA LYS A 57 -19.22 -6.61 -8.43
C LYS A 57 -17.76 -6.54 -8.85
N ALA A 58 -17.22 -5.34 -8.92
CA ALA A 58 -15.81 -5.18 -9.19
C ALA A 58 -15.06 -5.32 -7.86
N HIS A 59 -14.25 -6.37 -7.76
CA HIS A 59 -13.34 -6.56 -6.64
C HIS A 59 -12.02 -5.92 -7.01
N SER A 60 -11.55 -4.99 -6.17
CA SER A 60 -10.19 -4.48 -6.28
C SER A 60 -9.42 -4.74 -5.01
N HIS A 61 -8.12 -4.88 -5.14
CA HIS A 61 -7.22 -5.09 -4.02
C HIS A 61 -6.24 -3.92 -3.94
N ILE A 62 -6.03 -3.44 -2.72
CA ILE A 62 -4.96 -2.53 -2.37
C ILE A 62 -3.97 -3.35 -1.55
N ALA A 63 -2.77 -3.52 -2.07
CA ALA A 63 -1.67 -4.15 -1.34
C ALA A 63 -0.76 -3.06 -0.77
N ILE A 64 -0.43 -3.21 0.51
CA ILE A 64 0.51 -2.38 1.26
C ILE A 64 1.67 -3.29 1.60
N ASP A 65 2.75 -3.15 0.84
CA ASP A 65 4.01 -3.85 1.05
C ASP A 65 4.92 -3.03 1.96
N TYR A 66 5.58 -3.66 2.92
CA TYR A 66 6.45 -2.95 3.86
C TYR A 66 7.62 -3.81 4.34
N VAL A 67 8.71 -3.14 4.73
CA VAL A 67 9.95 -3.70 5.26
C VAL A 67 10.33 -2.95 6.52
N PHE A 68 11.04 -3.61 7.43
CA PHE A 68 11.68 -2.88 8.51
C PHE A 68 12.92 -2.17 7.97
N ALA A 69 12.88 -0.84 7.88
CA ALA A 69 13.99 0.01 7.50
C ALA A 69 14.93 0.28 8.68
N GLU A 70 16.16 0.71 8.37
CA GLU A 70 17.10 1.15 9.42
C GLU A 70 16.58 2.39 10.15
N PRO A 71 16.86 2.54 11.47
CA PRO A 71 16.38 3.66 12.28
C PRO A 71 16.74 5.07 11.76
N SER A 72 17.74 5.17 10.89
CA SER A 72 18.23 6.41 10.30
C SER A 72 17.63 6.71 8.92
N ALA A 73 16.77 5.85 8.39
CA ALA A 73 16.14 6.07 7.09
C ALA A 73 15.18 7.25 7.15
N SER A 74 15.44 8.28 6.33
CA SER A 74 14.59 9.48 6.23
C SER A 74 13.79 9.55 4.93
N TYR A 75 14.00 8.59 4.03
CA TYR A 75 13.31 8.50 2.74
C TYR A 75 13.18 7.05 2.28
N PHE A 76 12.21 6.81 1.40
CA PHE A 76 12.00 5.48 0.81
C PHE A 76 13.09 5.18 -0.22
N ASP A 77 13.84 4.09 -0.03
CA ASP A 77 14.80 3.57 -1.00
C ASP A 77 14.30 2.26 -1.61
N LYS A 78 14.00 2.30 -2.92
CA LYS A 78 13.53 1.14 -3.68
C LYS A 78 14.56 0.00 -3.74
N THR A 79 15.85 0.33 -3.67
CA THR A 79 16.93 -0.66 -3.72
C THR A 79 16.92 -1.50 -2.46
N VAL A 80 16.84 -0.86 -1.28
CA VAL A 80 16.73 -1.53 0.01
C VAL A 80 15.43 -2.35 0.06
N PHE A 81 14.33 -1.75 -0.39
CA PHE A 81 13.03 -2.42 -0.47
C PHE A 81 13.03 -3.69 -1.34
N GLY A 82 13.83 -3.74 -2.40
CA GLY A 82 13.94 -4.92 -3.27
C GLY A 82 14.85 -6.03 -2.75
N LEU A 83 15.67 -5.76 -1.73
CA LEU A 83 16.68 -6.68 -1.20
C LEU A 83 16.23 -7.37 0.10
N VAL A 84 15.25 -6.82 0.79
CA VAL A 84 14.77 -7.31 2.10
C VAL A 84 13.47 -8.11 1.91
N GLU A 85 13.19 -9.05 2.82
CA GLU A 85 11.92 -9.76 2.84
C GLU A 85 10.76 -8.79 3.14
N ASN A 86 9.84 -8.65 2.20
CA ASN A 86 8.69 -7.77 2.31
C ASN A 86 7.56 -8.47 3.06
N LYS A 87 6.92 -7.74 3.98
CA LYS A 87 5.61 -8.09 4.52
C LYS A 87 4.53 -7.40 3.68
N ARG A 88 3.37 -8.03 3.58
CA ARG A 88 2.24 -7.52 2.78
C ARG A 88 0.95 -7.55 3.57
N HIS A 89 0.24 -6.43 3.60
CA HIS A 89 -1.16 -6.35 3.96
C HIS A 89 -2.00 -6.12 2.71
N VAL A 90 -3.10 -6.86 2.56
CA VAL A 90 -4.03 -6.69 1.42
C VAL A 90 -5.38 -6.24 1.96
N LEU A 91 -5.85 -5.10 1.49
CA LEU A 91 -7.19 -4.58 1.72
C LEU A 91 -8.05 -4.88 0.47
N GLN A 92 -9.23 -5.45 0.68
CA GLN A 92 -10.18 -5.67 -0.40
C GLN A 92 -11.19 -4.53 -0.45
N ALA A 93 -11.29 -3.86 -1.60
CA ALA A 93 -12.33 -2.90 -1.90
C ALA A 93 -13.45 -3.61 -2.70
N VAL A 94 -14.68 -3.54 -2.18
CA VAL A 94 -15.87 -4.08 -2.84
C VAL A 94 -16.73 -2.89 -3.25
N PHE A 95 -16.90 -2.70 -4.56
CA PHE A 95 -17.73 -1.65 -5.11
C PHE A 95 -19.09 -2.22 -5.51
N ASP A 96 -20.14 -1.67 -4.90
CA ASP A 96 -21.52 -1.87 -5.34
C ASP A 96 -21.87 -0.69 -6.26
N TYR A 97 -21.98 -0.95 -7.57
CA TYR A 97 -22.43 0.00 -8.59
C TYR A 97 -23.94 -0.10 -8.83
#